data_AF-A0A9E4Z1H5-F1
#
_entry.id   AF-A0A9E4Z1H5-F1
#
_cell.length_a   1.000
_cell.length_b   1.000
_cell.length_c   1.000
_cell.angle_alpha   90.00
_cell.angle_beta   90.00
_cell.angle_gamma   90.00
#
_symmetry.space_group_name_H-M   'P 1'
#
loop_
_entity.id
_entity.type
_entity.pdbx_description
1 polymer ?
#
loop_
_entity_poly.entity_id
_entity_poly.type
_entity_poly.pdbx_seq_one_letter_code
_entity_poly.pdbx_strand_id
1 'polypeptide(L)'
;MAESTSELERYLRLTPKSKALWEDAKNYLPGGDSRNSIFWAPYPIFVDHASGCHVVDSDGVDRLDFIGTMTTLVLGHSPKPVVDAVQEQMSKGMVYNAPSAHQVRLAKLLCERIPSFDLVRFTNSGTEATLNTIRAARAVTGKSKIAKVEGGYHGSHDQVSVSVRVDPAKAGERSRPDSVAATEGLGDGTLDQVVVMPFNET
;
A
#
# COMPACT_ATOMS: atom_id res chain seq x y z
N MET A 1 14.41 12.06 -27.82
CA MET A 1 14.52 10.61 -27.55
C MET A 1 15.98 10.10 -27.45
N ALA A 2 16.99 10.95 -27.23
CA ALA A 2 18.40 10.53 -27.08
C ALA A 2 18.89 10.48 -25.62
N GLU A 3 18.18 11.11 -24.67
CA GLU A 3 18.55 11.14 -23.24
C GLU A 3 18.13 9.87 -22.46
N SER A 4 17.17 9.08 -22.95
CA SER A 4 16.67 7.92 -22.20
C SER A 4 17.68 6.77 -22.16
N THR A 5 18.60 6.70 -23.12
CA THR A 5 19.64 5.67 -23.17
C THR A 5 20.74 5.95 -22.14
N SER A 6 21.08 7.23 -21.90
CA SER A 6 22.14 7.58 -20.94
C SER A 6 21.73 7.34 -19.49
N GLU A 7 20.48 7.61 -19.12
CA GLU A 7 20.01 7.38 -17.74
C GLU A 7 19.80 5.90 -17.43
N LEU A 8 19.33 5.10 -18.40
CA LEU A 8 19.25 3.66 -18.24
C LEU A 8 20.65 3.04 -18.10
N GLU A 9 21.60 3.43 -18.95
CA GLU A 9 22.99 2.99 -18.83
C GLU A 9 23.62 3.39 -17.49
N ARG A 10 23.35 4.62 -17.03
CA ARG A 10 23.76 5.08 -15.70
C ARG A 10 23.15 4.24 -14.60
N TYR A 11 21.85 3.95 -14.68
CA TYR A 11 21.16 3.08 -13.72
C TYR A 11 21.79 1.69 -13.65
N LEU A 12 21.95 1.03 -14.81
CA LEU A 12 22.53 -0.31 -14.90
C LEU A 12 23.97 -0.35 -14.35
N ARG A 13 24.77 0.68 -14.64
CA ARG A 13 26.15 0.79 -14.16
C ARG A 13 26.23 0.99 -12.64
N LEU A 14 25.28 1.73 -12.07
CA LEU A 14 25.27 2.06 -10.63
C LEU A 14 24.58 1.00 -9.76
N THR A 15 23.90 0.01 -10.35
CA THR A 15 23.09 -0.96 -9.59
C THR A 15 23.40 -2.46 -9.86
N PRO A 16 24.67 -2.87 -10.07
CA PRO A 16 25.00 -4.25 -10.42
C PRO A 16 24.65 -5.28 -9.33
N LYS A 17 24.74 -4.94 -8.05
CA LYS A 17 24.36 -5.86 -6.95
C LYS A 17 22.84 -5.96 -6.82
N SER A 18 22.11 -4.85 -6.96
CA SER A 18 20.64 -4.89 -7.02
C SER A 18 20.16 -5.79 -8.16
N LYS A 19 20.82 -5.74 -9.33
CA LYS A 19 20.56 -6.66 -10.44
C LYS A 19 20.76 -8.12 -10.04
N ALA A 20 21.91 -8.44 -9.45
CA ALA A 20 22.23 -9.81 -9.04
C ALA A 20 21.24 -10.35 -7.99
N LEU A 21 20.85 -9.52 -7.01
CA LEU A 21 19.84 -9.86 -6.00
C LEU A 21 18.47 -10.10 -6.63
N TRP A 22 18.05 -9.28 -7.59
CA TRP A 22 16.81 -9.49 -8.33
C TRP A 22 16.85 -10.77 -9.18
N GLU A 23 17.98 -11.06 -9.82
CA GLU A 23 18.18 -12.29 -10.59
C GLU A 23 18.04 -13.54 -9.72
N ASP A 24 18.59 -13.52 -8.51
CA ASP A 24 18.40 -14.60 -7.54
C ASP A 24 16.97 -14.64 -6.99
N ALA A 25 16.38 -13.47 -6.67
CA ALA A 25 15.02 -13.38 -6.14
C ALA A 25 13.97 -14.00 -7.09
N LYS A 26 14.17 -13.93 -8.41
CA LYS A 26 13.30 -14.59 -9.40
C LYS A 26 13.20 -16.11 -9.24
N ASN A 27 14.16 -16.75 -8.59
CA ASN A 27 14.09 -18.18 -8.31
C ASN A 27 13.01 -18.52 -7.25
N TYR A 28 12.59 -17.53 -6.45
CA TYR A 28 11.71 -17.72 -5.30
C TYR A 28 10.45 -16.85 -5.33
N LEU A 29 10.49 -15.71 -6.03
CA LEU A 29 9.43 -14.72 -6.09
C LEU A 29 8.98 -14.51 -7.55
N PRO A 30 7.67 -14.51 -7.85
CA PRO A 30 7.18 -14.19 -9.19
C PRO A 30 7.68 -12.82 -9.66
N GLY A 31 8.46 -12.80 -10.74
CA GLY A 31 9.07 -11.56 -11.25
C GLY A 31 10.16 -10.95 -10.35
N GLY A 32 10.61 -11.66 -9.30
CA GLY A 32 11.67 -11.22 -8.39
C GLY A 32 11.22 -10.20 -7.34
N ASP A 33 9.92 -10.08 -7.08
CA ASP A 33 9.35 -9.13 -6.11
C ASP A 33 8.13 -9.74 -5.38
N SER A 34 7.88 -9.31 -4.15
CA SER A 34 6.69 -9.69 -3.36
C SER A 34 5.66 -8.55 -3.24
N ARG A 35 5.95 -7.37 -3.79
CA ARG A 35 5.10 -6.18 -3.77
C ARG A 35 5.14 -5.46 -5.13
N ASN A 36 4.12 -5.72 -5.95
CA ASN A 36 4.02 -5.15 -7.31
C ASN A 36 4.18 -3.61 -7.39
N SER A 37 3.78 -2.87 -6.34
CA SER A 37 3.83 -1.39 -6.34
C SER A 37 5.25 -0.80 -6.29
N ILE A 38 6.28 -1.59 -6.01
CA ILE A 38 7.68 -1.12 -5.93
C ILE A 38 8.54 -1.65 -7.09
N PHE A 39 7.98 -2.51 -7.94
CA PHE A 39 8.68 -3.01 -9.12
C PHE A 39 8.68 -1.96 -10.23
N TRP A 40 9.82 -1.86 -10.92
CA TRP A 40 9.95 -1.13 -12.16
C TRP A 40 11.00 -1.79 -13.05
N ALA A 41 10.78 -1.75 -14.37
CA ALA A 41 11.70 -2.35 -15.32
C ALA A 41 12.98 -1.49 -15.45
N PRO A 42 14.17 -2.10 -15.61
CA PRO A 42 14.39 -3.54 -15.80
C PRO A 42 14.37 -4.38 -14.51
N TYR A 43 14.69 -3.78 -13.37
CA TYR A 43 14.66 -4.37 -12.03
C TYR A 43 14.67 -3.25 -10.98
N PRO A 44 14.13 -3.44 -9.76
CA PRO A 44 14.18 -2.44 -8.71
C PRO A 44 15.55 -2.39 -8.00
N ILE A 45 15.85 -1.29 -7.32
CA ILE A 45 16.97 -1.23 -6.38
C ILE A 45 16.67 -2.11 -5.16
N PHE A 46 17.71 -2.71 -4.58
CA PHE A 46 17.60 -3.43 -3.32
C PHE A 46 18.13 -2.52 -2.21
N VAL A 47 17.29 -2.21 -1.22
CA VAL A 47 17.67 -1.34 -0.10
C VAL A 47 18.54 -2.12 0.88
N ASP A 48 19.65 -1.53 1.32
CA ASP A 48 20.49 -2.06 2.38
C ASP A 48 20.08 -1.47 3.74
N HIS A 49 20.10 -0.13 3.86
CA HIS A 49 19.68 0.56 5.08
C HIS A 49 19.15 1.98 4.80
N ALA A 50 18.51 2.58 5.80
CA ALA A 50 17.95 3.92 5.70
C ALA A 50 17.96 4.65 7.05
N SER A 51 18.13 5.97 7.03
CA SER A 51 18.15 6.82 8.22
C SER A 51 17.75 8.26 7.88
N GLY A 52 16.91 8.87 8.72
CA GLY A 52 16.39 10.22 8.47
C GLY A 52 15.64 10.28 7.15
N CYS A 53 16.04 11.17 6.24
CA CYS A 53 15.47 11.27 4.91
C CYS A 53 16.27 10.52 3.83
N HIS A 54 17.21 9.65 4.21
CA HIS A 54 18.10 8.97 3.26
C HIS A 54 17.89 7.46 3.21
N VAL A 55 18.02 6.90 2.01
CA VAL A 55 18.00 5.46 1.72
C VAL A 55 19.28 5.10 0.96
N VAL A 56 20.00 4.10 1.46
CA VAL A 56 21.20 3.55 0.84
C VAL A 56 20.87 2.16 0.29
N ASP A 57 21.12 1.96 -1.01
CA ASP A 57 20.92 0.66 -1.65
C ASP A 57 22.10 -0.31 -1.41
N SER A 58 21.96 -1.57 -1.80
CA SER A 58 23.00 -2.60 -1.69
C SER A 58 24.25 -2.30 -2.52
N ASP A 59 24.13 -1.39 -3.50
CA ASP A 59 25.23 -0.87 -4.31
C ASP A 59 25.97 0.28 -3.61
N GLY A 60 25.48 0.77 -2.47
CA GLY A 60 26.06 1.85 -1.68
C GLY A 60 25.67 3.26 -2.15
N VAL A 61 24.68 3.38 -3.04
CA VAL A 61 24.20 4.66 -3.54
C VAL A 61 23.21 5.26 -2.54
N ASP A 62 23.58 6.40 -1.96
CA ASP A 62 22.74 7.19 -1.07
C ASP A 62 21.77 8.08 -1.88
N ARG A 63 20.48 8.03 -1.53
CA ARG A 63 19.39 8.80 -2.14
C ARG A 63 18.57 9.51 -1.08
N LEU A 64 18.24 10.77 -1.35
CA LEU A 64 17.21 11.50 -0.62
C LEU A 64 15.83 10.90 -0.95
N ASP A 65 15.12 10.42 0.07
CA ASP A 65 13.86 9.71 -0.04
C ASP A 65 12.66 10.66 0.10
N PHE A 66 11.94 10.85 -1.01
CA PHE A 66 10.67 11.57 -1.08
C PHE A 66 9.45 10.64 -1.14
N ILE A 67 9.65 9.32 -1.12
CA ILE A 67 8.59 8.31 -1.15
C ILE A 67 8.12 7.99 0.27
N GLY A 68 9.06 7.84 1.22
CA GLY A 68 8.76 7.64 2.64
C GLY A 68 7.88 6.41 2.90
N THR A 69 8.13 5.30 2.19
CA THR A 69 7.27 4.10 2.15
C THR A 69 5.80 4.45 1.90
N MET A 70 5.53 5.08 0.76
CA MET A 70 4.18 5.51 0.35
C MET A 70 3.51 6.35 1.45
N THR A 71 4.21 7.40 1.91
CA THR A 71 3.79 8.35 2.97
C THR A 71 3.69 7.80 4.40
N THR A 72 3.98 6.51 4.63
CA THR A 72 3.89 5.88 5.97
C THR A 72 4.90 6.49 6.94
N LEU A 73 6.11 6.81 6.47
CA LEU A 73 7.21 7.27 7.31
C LEU A 73 7.22 8.80 7.43
N VAL A 74 6.19 9.37 8.07
CA VAL A 74 6.06 10.82 8.26
C VAL A 74 7.21 11.45 9.06
N LEU A 75 7.89 10.65 9.91
CA LEU A 75 9.07 11.08 10.68
C LEU A 75 10.40 10.70 10.02
N GLY A 76 10.38 10.17 8.79
CA GLY A 76 11.55 9.57 8.14
C GLY A 76 11.90 8.18 8.65
N HIS A 77 13.07 7.69 8.25
CA HIS A 77 13.62 6.39 8.58
C HIS A 77 14.29 6.39 9.95
N SER A 78 14.05 5.33 10.72
CA SER A 78 14.67 5.08 12.03
C SER A 78 14.62 6.26 13.02
N PRO A 79 13.48 6.95 13.20
CA PRO A 79 13.39 8.08 14.12
C PRO A 79 13.61 7.59 15.57
N LYS A 80 14.63 8.15 16.24
CA LYS A 80 15.08 7.70 17.56
C LYS A 80 13.96 7.48 18.59
N PRO A 81 12.97 8.39 18.76
CA PRO A 81 11.88 8.17 19.71
C PRO A 81 11.04 6.92 19.44
N VAL A 82 10.84 6.55 18.16
CA VAL A 82 10.10 5.34 17.78
C VAL A 82 10.96 4.10 18.00
N VAL A 83 12.23 4.15 17.60
CA VAL A 83 13.18 3.04 17.78
C VAL A 83 13.31 2.69 19.27
N ASP A 84 13.53 3.69 20.13
CA ASP A 84 13.66 3.50 21.57
C ASP A 84 12.38 2.87 22.16
N ALA A 85 11.20 3.37 21.79
CA ALA A 85 9.92 2.85 22.27
C ALA A 85 9.66 1.39 21.84
N VAL A 86 10.03 1.03 20.60
CA VAL A 86 9.92 -0.36 20.11
C VAL A 86 10.90 -1.27 20.85
N GLN A 87 12.16 -0.85 21.02
CA GLN A 87 13.16 -1.63 21.77
C GLN A 87 12.74 -1.87 23.21
N GLU A 88 12.19 -0.85 23.89
CA GLU A 88 11.64 -1.00 25.23
C GLU A 88 10.51 -2.04 25.25
N GLN A 89 9.58 -1.99 24.28
CA GLN A 89 8.48 -2.94 24.20
C GLN A 89 8.96 -4.37 23.92
N MET A 90 9.98 -4.55 23.07
CA MET A 90 10.56 -5.86 22.77
C MET A 90 11.04 -6.58 24.02
N SER A 91 11.56 -5.86 25.02
CA SER A 91 11.97 -6.43 26.32
C SER A 91 10.81 -6.97 27.17
N LYS A 92 9.57 -6.57 26.85
CA LYS A 92 8.33 -6.94 27.56
C LYS A 92 7.51 -7.98 26.78
N GLY A 93 7.93 -8.33 25.56
CA GLY A 93 7.19 -9.17 24.62
C GLY A 93 6.40 -8.37 23.57
N MET A 94 6.21 -8.97 22.39
CA MET A 94 5.62 -8.30 21.22
C MET A 94 4.16 -8.65 20.96
N VAL A 95 3.74 -9.87 21.33
CA VAL A 95 2.40 -10.39 21.04
C VAL A 95 1.90 -11.14 22.27
N TYR A 96 0.63 -10.90 22.62
CA TYR A 96 -0.04 -11.53 23.75
C TYR A 96 -1.40 -12.09 23.30
N ASN A 97 -1.84 -13.20 23.89
CA ASN A 97 -3.23 -13.66 23.78
C ASN A 97 -4.13 -12.95 24.81
N ALA A 98 -3.93 -11.64 24.98
CA ALA A 98 -4.62 -10.79 25.93
C ALA A 98 -4.49 -9.32 25.50
N PRO A 99 -5.44 -8.44 25.88
CA PRO A 99 -5.37 -7.03 25.57
C PRO A 99 -4.20 -6.34 26.30
N SER A 100 -3.53 -5.44 25.58
CA SER A 100 -2.48 -4.56 26.13
C SER A 100 -3.05 -3.16 26.39
N ALA A 101 -2.55 -2.48 27.44
CA ALA A 101 -2.88 -1.07 27.71
C ALA A 101 -2.50 -0.12 26.55
N HIS A 102 -1.60 -0.54 25.65
CA HIS A 102 -1.18 0.24 24.49
C HIS A 102 -2.33 0.51 23.52
N GLN A 103 -3.24 -0.46 23.34
CA GLN A 103 -4.39 -0.28 22.45
C GLN A 103 -5.34 0.80 22.97
N VAL A 104 -5.52 0.88 24.29
CA VAL A 104 -6.40 1.88 24.92
C VAL A 104 -5.82 3.27 24.75
N ARG A 105 -4.50 3.42 24.96
CA ARG A 105 -3.81 4.71 24.77
C ARG A 105 -3.91 5.19 23.33
N LEU A 106 -3.67 4.32 22.35
CA LEU A 106 -3.77 4.67 20.94
C LEU A 106 -5.22 4.96 20.52
N ALA A 107 -6.19 4.18 21.00
CA ALA A 107 -7.60 4.40 20.70
C ALA A 107 -8.08 5.76 21.21
N LYS A 108 -7.74 6.08 22.46
CA LYS A 108 -8.03 7.39 23.06
C LYS A 108 -7.44 8.54 22.24
N LEU A 109 -6.16 8.42 21.86
CA LEU A 109 -5.48 9.43 21.05
C LEU A 109 -6.18 9.69 19.70
N LEU A 110 -6.66 8.63 19.04
CA LEU A 110 -7.34 8.74 17.76
C LEU A 110 -8.73 9.37 17.90
N CYS A 111 -9.55 8.88 18.85
CA CYS A 111 -10.89 9.42 19.12
C CYS A 111 -10.85 10.88 19.56
N GLU A 112 -9.85 11.30 20.35
CA GLU A 112 -9.71 12.70 20.77
C GLU A 112 -9.26 13.63 19.63
N ARG A 113 -8.50 13.12 18.65
CA ARG A 113 -7.95 13.93 17.55
C ARG A 113 -8.86 14.00 16.32
N ILE A 114 -9.68 12.98 16.09
CA ILE A 114 -10.49 12.85 14.86
C ILE A 114 -11.97 12.93 15.25
N PRO A 115 -12.67 14.05 14.97
CA PRO A 115 -14.03 14.27 15.47
C PRO A 115 -15.07 13.21 15.04
N SER A 116 -14.84 12.52 13.93
CA SER A 116 -15.75 11.47 13.43
C SER A 116 -15.51 10.09 14.03
N PHE A 117 -14.54 9.93 14.93
CA PHE A 117 -14.18 8.63 15.51
C PHE A 117 -14.74 8.47 16.92
N ASP A 118 -15.95 7.90 17.03
CA ASP A 118 -16.53 7.53 18.34
C ASP A 118 -15.83 6.30 18.95
N LEU A 119 -15.58 5.29 18.11
CA LEU A 119 -14.91 4.03 18.47
C LEU A 119 -13.98 3.59 17.34
N VAL A 120 -12.91 2.88 17.69
CA VAL A 120 -11.94 2.34 16.73
C VAL A 120 -11.63 0.87 17.00
N ARG A 121 -11.25 0.15 15.93
CA ARG A 121 -10.69 -1.20 16.01
C ARG A 121 -9.45 -1.29 15.12
N PHE A 122 -8.35 -1.79 15.67
CA PHE A 122 -7.10 -1.91 14.94
C PHE A 122 -7.08 -3.13 14.01
N THR A 123 -6.32 -3.01 12.93
CA THR A 123 -6.07 -4.05 11.93
C THR A 123 -4.60 -4.04 11.56
N ASN A 124 -4.14 -5.02 10.78
CA ASN A 124 -2.73 -5.17 10.44
C ASN A 124 -2.36 -4.47 9.12
N SER A 125 -3.34 -3.96 8.37
CA SER A 125 -3.08 -3.24 7.12
C SER A 125 -4.25 -2.33 6.73
N GLY A 126 -3.98 -1.39 5.81
CA GLY A 126 -5.03 -0.59 5.19
C GLY A 126 -6.07 -1.43 4.42
N THR A 127 -5.63 -2.52 3.78
CA THR A 127 -6.54 -3.49 3.11
C THR A 127 -7.49 -4.15 4.09
N GLU A 128 -7.02 -4.54 5.27
CA GLU A 128 -7.89 -5.10 6.32
C GLU A 128 -8.84 -4.05 6.89
N ALA A 129 -8.39 -2.80 7.01
CA ALA A 129 -9.23 -1.70 7.47
C ALA A 129 -10.42 -1.48 6.52
N THR A 130 -10.18 -1.36 5.21
CA THR A 130 -11.24 -1.17 4.21
C THR A 130 -12.17 -2.38 4.12
N LEU A 131 -11.62 -3.60 4.17
CA LEU A 131 -12.38 -4.85 4.21
C LEU A 131 -13.35 -4.88 5.40
N ASN A 132 -12.85 -4.59 6.61
CA ASN A 132 -13.65 -4.62 7.82
C ASN A 132 -14.70 -3.51 7.87
N THR A 133 -14.36 -2.32 7.36
CA THR A 133 -15.31 -1.20 7.24
C THR A 133 -16.49 -1.57 6.33
N ILE A 134 -16.22 -2.17 5.16
CA ILE A 134 -17.27 -2.61 4.24
C ILE A 134 -18.16 -3.66 4.90
N ARG A 135 -17.58 -4.65 5.61
CA ARG A 135 -18.36 -5.66 6.34
C ARG A 135 -19.24 -5.04 7.42
N ALA A 136 -18.72 -4.08 8.18
CA ALA A 136 -19.50 -3.35 9.19
C ALA A 136 -20.66 -2.58 8.56
N ALA A 137 -20.41 -1.83 7.48
CA ALA A 137 -21.44 -1.08 6.76
C ALA A 137 -22.56 -1.99 6.24
N ARG A 138 -22.22 -3.16 5.69
CA ARG A 138 -23.20 -4.16 5.26
C ARG A 138 -24.01 -4.71 6.43
N ALA A 139 -23.36 -5.07 7.54
CA ALA A 139 -24.03 -5.61 8.72
C ALA A 139 -25.03 -4.60 9.33
N VAL A 140 -24.68 -3.31 9.33
CA VAL A 140 -25.54 -2.23 9.85
C VAL A 140 -26.70 -1.91 8.90
N THR A 141 -26.44 -1.87 7.58
CA THR A 141 -27.43 -1.40 6.60
C THR A 141 -28.29 -2.50 5.97
N GLY A 142 -27.85 -3.77 6.06
CA GLY A 142 -28.44 -4.90 5.34
C GLY A 142 -28.23 -4.87 3.81
N LYS A 143 -27.48 -3.90 3.28
CA LYS A 143 -27.24 -3.75 1.84
C LYS A 143 -26.04 -4.58 1.41
N SER A 144 -26.08 -5.15 0.20
CA SER A 144 -25.02 -6.02 -0.32
C SER A 144 -23.97 -5.28 -1.17
N LYS A 145 -24.38 -4.26 -1.92
CA LYS A 145 -23.47 -3.51 -2.83
C LYS A 145 -22.70 -2.42 -2.11
N ILE A 146 -21.54 -2.06 -2.66
CA ILE A 146 -20.79 -0.85 -2.31
C ILE A 146 -20.70 0.08 -3.51
N ALA A 147 -20.46 1.37 -3.25
CA ALA A 147 -20.07 2.31 -4.28
C ALA A 147 -18.62 2.76 -4.07
N LYS A 148 -17.86 2.91 -5.15
CA LYS A 148 -16.51 3.47 -5.13
C LYS A 148 -16.26 4.34 -6.35
N VAL A 149 -15.24 5.17 -6.27
CA VAL A 149 -14.84 6.04 -7.38
C VAL A 149 -13.94 5.26 -8.36
N GLU A 150 -14.09 5.52 -9.66
CA GLU A 150 -13.17 5.04 -10.70
C GLU A 150 -11.74 5.55 -10.46
N GLY A 151 -10.74 4.68 -10.58
CA GLY A 151 -9.34 5.03 -10.30
C GLY A 151 -8.97 5.08 -8.81
N GLY A 152 -9.96 4.99 -7.91
CA GLY A 152 -9.71 5.01 -6.47
C GLY A 152 -9.10 3.70 -5.96
N TYR A 153 -7.93 3.79 -5.32
CA TYR A 153 -7.24 2.66 -4.67
C TYR A 153 -7.61 2.57 -3.18
N HIS A 154 -8.10 1.40 -2.74
CA HIS A 154 -8.47 1.14 -1.34
C HIS A 154 -7.95 -0.20 -0.81
N GLY A 155 -6.82 -0.66 -1.33
CA GLY A 155 -6.20 -1.94 -0.98
C GLY A 155 -6.43 -3.02 -2.03
N SER A 156 -6.22 -4.27 -1.62
CA SER A 156 -6.06 -5.41 -2.54
C SER A 156 -7.13 -6.50 -2.42
N HIS A 157 -8.22 -6.25 -1.69
CA HIS A 157 -9.33 -7.21 -1.64
C HIS A 157 -10.31 -7.00 -2.82
N ASP A 158 -10.99 -8.07 -3.22
CA ASP A 158 -11.68 -8.20 -4.51
C ASP A 158 -12.53 -6.97 -4.90
N GLN A 159 -13.48 -6.61 -4.05
CA GLN A 159 -14.44 -5.54 -4.32
C GLN A 159 -13.80 -4.16 -4.50
N VAL A 160 -12.76 -3.85 -3.73
CA VAL A 160 -12.10 -2.53 -3.85
C VAL A 160 -11.08 -2.48 -4.97
N SER A 161 -10.69 -3.64 -5.51
CA SER A 161 -9.83 -3.70 -6.69
C SER A 161 -10.55 -3.34 -7.98
N VAL A 162 -11.89 -3.45 -8.03
CA VAL A 162 -12.70 -3.09 -9.21
C VAL A 162 -12.44 -1.64 -9.63
N SER A 163 -12.16 -1.44 -10.91
CA SER A 163 -11.88 -0.16 -11.55
C SER A 163 -10.79 0.68 -10.85
N VAL A 164 -9.71 0.05 -10.33
CA VAL A 164 -8.54 0.78 -9.79
C VAL A 164 -7.62 1.31 -10.90
N ARG A 165 -7.30 0.47 -11.89
CA ARG A 165 -6.59 0.87 -13.10
C ARG A 165 -7.42 0.41 -14.27
N VAL A 166 -7.99 1.36 -15.00
CA VAL A 166 -8.94 1.08 -16.07
C VAL A 166 -8.26 1.40 -17.40
N ASP A 167 -8.33 0.46 -18.34
CA ASP A 167 -8.01 0.73 -19.74
C ASP A 167 -9.04 1.75 -20.25
N PRO A 168 -8.64 2.94 -20.74
CA PRO A 168 -9.57 3.94 -21.25
C PRO A 168 -10.54 3.39 -22.31
N ALA A 169 -10.15 2.35 -23.07
CA ALA A 169 -11.03 1.71 -24.04
C ALA A 169 -12.17 0.88 -23.41
N LYS A 170 -12.09 0.58 -22.12
CA LYS A 170 -13.05 -0.23 -21.34
C LYS A 170 -13.73 0.56 -20.22
N ALA A 171 -13.40 1.84 -20.06
CA ALA A 171 -13.87 2.66 -18.94
C ALA A 171 -15.37 3.02 -19.00
N GLY A 172 -16.01 2.86 -20.16
CA GLY A 172 -17.38 3.32 -20.38
C GLY A 172 -17.44 4.84 -20.54
N GLU A 173 -18.61 5.43 -20.28
CA GLU A 173 -18.79 6.87 -20.34
C GLU A 173 -18.27 7.54 -19.07
N ARG A 174 -17.63 8.71 -19.20
CA ARG A 174 -17.07 9.44 -18.06
C ARG A 174 -18.11 9.75 -16.97
N SER A 175 -19.36 10.06 -17.35
CA SER A 175 -20.45 10.34 -16.41
C SER A 175 -21.07 9.08 -15.79
N ARG A 176 -20.82 7.91 -16.38
CA ARG A 176 -21.31 6.62 -15.91
C ARG A 176 -20.27 5.53 -16.22
N PRO A 177 -19.18 5.47 -15.44
CA PRO A 177 -18.10 4.52 -15.70
C PRO A 177 -18.57 3.08 -15.55
N ASP A 178 -17.97 2.18 -16.32
CA ASP A 178 -18.23 0.74 -16.22
C ASP A 178 -17.45 0.13 -15.05
N SER A 179 -18.02 -0.94 -14.47
CA SER A 179 -17.33 -1.78 -13.48
C SER A 179 -16.36 -2.71 -14.21
N VAL A 180 -15.07 -2.42 -14.12
CA VAL A 180 -14.01 -3.15 -14.83
C VAL A 180 -13.18 -3.97 -13.84
N ALA A 181 -12.98 -5.25 -14.14
CA ALA A 181 -12.11 -6.11 -13.35
C ALA A 181 -10.66 -5.62 -13.42
N ALA A 182 -10.01 -5.45 -12.26
CA ALA A 182 -8.60 -5.06 -12.22
C ALA A 182 -7.64 -6.24 -12.38
N THR A 183 -8.11 -7.46 -12.13
CA THR A 183 -7.33 -8.69 -12.31
C THR A 183 -8.22 -9.79 -12.89
N GLU A 184 -7.61 -10.76 -13.58
CA GLU A 184 -8.32 -11.89 -14.18
C GLU A 184 -8.86 -12.89 -13.14
N GLY A 185 -8.40 -12.81 -11.88
CA GLY A 185 -8.72 -13.76 -10.82
C GLY A 185 -9.89 -13.36 -9.91
N LEU A 186 -10.68 -12.35 -10.26
CA LEU A 186 -11.84 -11.95 -9.45
C LEU A 186 -12.95 -13.00 -9.51
N GLY A 187 -13.52 -13.33 -8.35
CA GLY A 187 -14.64 -14.27 -8.27
C GLY A 187 -15.90 -13.77 -8.98
N ASP A 188 -16.70 -14.71 -9.47
CA ASP A 188 -17.97 -14.42 -10.15
C ASP A 188 -18.89 -13.53 -9.30
N GLY A 189 -19.55 -12.57 -9.96
CA GLY A 189 -20.46 -11.62 -9.32
C GLY A 189 -19.77 -10.50 -8.53
N THR A 190 -18.43 -10.45 -8.46
CA THR A 190 -17.72 -9.34 -7.79
C THR A 190 -18.06 -7.99 -8.42
N LEU A 191 -18.10 -7.92 -9.76
CA LEU A 191 -18.42 -6.68 -10.47
C LEU A 191 -19.85 -6.20 -10.16
N ASP A 192 -20.81 -7.11 -10.04
CA ASP A 192 -22.21 -6.78 -9.74
C ASP A 192 -22.40 -6.18 -8.34
N GLN A 193 -21.45 -6.42 -7.43
CA GLN A 193 -21.45 -5.91 -6.07
C GLN A 193 -20.85 -4.50 -5.94
N VAL A 194 -20.25 -3.97 -7.00
CA VAL A 194 -19.55 -2.69 -6.98
C VAL A 194 -20.18 -1.75 -7.99
N VAL A 195 -20.72 -0.64 -7.49
CA VAL A 195 -21.15 0.50 -8.31
C VAL A 195 -19.96 1.45 -8.45
N VAL A 196 -19.48 1.64 -9.67
CA VAL A 196 -18.39 2.58 -9.95
C VAL A 196 -18.97 3.96 -10.27
N MET A 197 -18.44 4.98 -9.62
CA MET A 197 -18.88 6.37 -9.73
C MET A 197 -17.77 7.25 -10.31
N PRO A 198 -18.12 8.29 -11.07
CA PRO A 198 -17.14 9.28 -11.50
C PRO A 198 -16.61 10.10 -10.33
N PHE A 199 -15.35 10.51 -10.41
CA PHE A 199 -14.78 11.44 -9.43
C PHE A 199 -15.12 12.88 -9.81
N ASN A 200 -15.56 13.70 -8.84
CA ASN A 200 -15.85 15.12 -9.01
C ASN A 200 -16.90 15.47 -10.08
N GLU A 201 -17.80 14.54 -10.42
CA GLU A 201 -18.99 14.84 -11.22
C GLU A 201 -20.22 14.71 -10.32
N THR A 202 -20.77 15.87 -9.94
CA THR A 202 -21.92 16.05 -9.04
C THR A 202 -23.20 16.24 -9.82
#